data_AF-L9ME31-F1
#
_entry.id   AF-L9ME31-F1
#
_cell.length_a   1.000
_cell.length_b   1.000
_cell.length_c   1.000
_cell.angle_alpha   90.00
_cell.angle_beta   90.00
_cell.angle_gamma   90.00
#
_symmetry.space_group_name_H-M   'P 1'
#
loop_
_entity.id
_entity.type
_entity.pdbx_description
1 polymer ?
#
loop_
_entity_poly.entity_id
_entity_poly.type
_entity_poly.pdbx_seq_one_letter_code
_entity_poly.pdbx_strand_id
1 'polypeptide(L)'
;FGQPNSIFKRFNRWSSSGKLLTIFKLLSLNTDMEWLFIDGSHIRAHQHSAGIADQAISKSAGGNSSKIHLVVDSNGNPIDFIITDGTHMMLSRT
;
A
#
# COMPACT_ATOMS: atom_id res chain seq x y z
N PHE A 1 -19.47 9.98 -11.82
CA PHE A 1 -18.84 8.64 -11.82
C PHE A 1 -18.73 8.12 -13.25
N GLY A 2 -17.71 7.31 -13.56
CA GLY A 2 -17.44 6.81 -14.92
C GLY A 2 -17.98 5.41 -15.19
N GLN A 3 -17.84 4.92 -16.42
CA GLN A 3 -18.28 3.57 -16.82
C GLN A 3 -17.50 2.48 -16.07
N PRO A 4 -18.15 1.55 -15.33
CA PRO A 4 -17.49 0.59 -14.45
C PRO A 4 -16.43 -0.27 -15.15
N ASN A 5 -16.74 -0.80 -16.34
CA ASN A 5 -15.81 -1.62 -17.12
C ASN A 5 -14.57 -0.84 -17.55
N SER A 6 -14.71 0.43 -17.89
CA SER A 6 -13.59 1.29 -18.27
C SER A 6 -12.69 1.60 -17.07
N ILE A 7 -13.28 1.80 -15.89
CA ILE A 7 -12.54 2.02 -14.63
C ILE A 7 -11.75 0.76 -14.28
N PHE A 8 -12.39 -0.42 -14.27
CA PHE A 8 -11.75 -1.69 -13.97
C PHE A 8 -10.58 -1.99 -14.92
N LYS A 9 -10.79 -1.86 -16.23
CA LYS A 9 -9.73 -2.06 -17.23
C LYS A 9 -8.56 -1.09 -17.05
N ARG A 10 -8.84 0.17 -16.72
CA ARG A 10 -7.79 1.18 -16.49
C ARG A 10 -6.99 0.86 -15.23
N PHE A 11 -7.65 0.50 -14.14
CA PHE A 11 -6.99 0.10 -12.89
C PHE A 11 -6.03 -1.07 -13.13
N ASN A 12 -6.51 -2.16 -13.73
CA ASN A 12 -5.67 -3.33 -13.99
C ASN A 12 -4.49 -3.01 -14.90
N ARG A 13 -4.70 -2.22 -15.95
CA ARG A 13 -3.61 -1.79 -16.85
C ARG A 13 -2.56 -0.96 -16.11
N TRP A 14 -2.97 -0.06 -15.23
CA TRP A 14 -2.04 0.78 -14.46
C TRP A 14 -1.29 -0.01 -13.40
N SER A 15 -1.98 -0.96 -12.76
CA SER A 15 -1.39 -1.87 -11.78
C SER A 15 -0.34 -2.75 -12.43
N SER A 16 -0.65 -3.39 -13.55
CA SER A 16 0.29 -4.27 -14.25
C SER A 16 1.45 -3.52 -14.91
N SER A 17 1.24 -2.28 -15.35
CA SER A 17 2.30 -1.45 -15.93
C SER A 17 3.16 -0.72 -14.89
N GLY A 18 2.94 -0.94 -13.59
CA GLY A 18 3.68 -0.26 -12.51
C GLY A 18 3.44 1.25 -12.42
N LYS A 19 2.40 1.79 -13.08
CA LYS A 19 2.20 3.25 -13.18
C LYS A 19 1.94 3.90 -11.82
N LEU A 20 1.27 3.18 -10.91
CA LEU A 20 1.06 3.64 -9.54
C LEU A 20 2.40 3.81 -8.79
N LEU A 21 3.31 2.85 -8.94
CA LEU A 21 4.66 2.94 -8.36
C LEU A 21 5.48 4.07 -8.99
N THR A 22 5.34 4.31 -10.29
CA THR A 22 5.98 5.48 -10.94
C THR A 22 5.48 6.79 -10.35
N ILE A 23 4.17 6.94 -10.15
CA ILE A 23 3.60 8.14 -9.52
C ILE A 23 4.12 8.30 -8.10
N PHE A 24 4.13 7.22 -7.31
CA PHE A 24 4.69 7.23 -5.96
C PHE A 24 6.14 7.74 -5.96
N LYS A 25 7.00 7.14 -6.79
CA LYS A 25 8.42 7.53 -6.87
C LYS A 25 8.61 8.99 -7.25
N LEU A 26 7.77 9.53 -8.14
CA LEU A 26 7.83 10.95 -8.51
C LEU A 26 7.46 11.86 -7.34
N LEU A 27 6.50 11.47 -6.51
CA LEU A 27 6.15 12.21 -5.30
C LEU A 27 7.27 12.15 -4.25
N SER A 28 7.96 11.01 -4.16
CA SER A 28 9.09 10.81 -3.24
C SER A 28 10.34 11.62 -3.55
N LEU A 29 10.46 12.21 -4.76
CA LEU A 29 11.65 12.99 -5.11
C LEU A 29 11.78 14.31 -4.32
N ASN A 30 10.68 14.78 -3.73
CA ASN A 30 10.63 16.07 -3.03
C ASN A 30 10.68 15.92 -1.49
N THR A 31 11.04 14.76 -0.97
CA THR A 31 10.99 14.49 0.47
C THR A 31 12.15 15.15 1.20
N ASP A 32 11.84 15.77 2.34
CA ASP A 32 12.83 16.23 3.30
C ASP A 32 13.11 15.14 4.35
N MET A 33 14.38 14.80 4.58
CA MET A 33 14.75 13.71 5.49
C MET A 33 15.07 14.18 6.92
N GLU A 34 14.82 15.45 7.27
CA GLU A 34 15.04 15.96 8.62
C GLU A 34 14.14 15.28 9.67
N TRP A 35 12.87 15.04 9.33
CA TRP A 35 11.88 14.42 10.21
C TRP A 35 11.14 13.30 9.49
N LEU A 36 11.15 12.11 10.08
CA LEU A 36 10.53 10.92 9.51
C LEU A 36 9.38 10.44 10.39
N PHE A 37 8.22 10.25 9.78
CA PHE A 37 7.05 9.66 10.43
C PHE A 37 6.74 8.31 9.79
N ILE A 38 6.42 7.32 10.62
CA ILE A 38 6.07 5.98 10.19
C ILE A 38 4.69 5.66 10.73
N ASP A 39 3.78 5.27 9.85
CA ASP A 39 2.46 4.76 10.24
C ASP A 39 2.04 3.55 9.40
N GLY A 40 1.16 2.73 9.98
CA GLY A 40 0.66 1.50 9.38
C GLY A 40 -0.87 1.52 9.27
N SER A 41 -1.38 1.45 8.06
CA SER A 41 -2.82 1.31 7.80
C SER A 41 -3.22 -0.15 7.60
N HIS A 42 -4.31 -0.56 8.25
CA HIS A 42 -4.89 -1.90 8.11
C HIS A 42 -5.95 -1.91 7.02
N ILE A 43 -5.78 -2.75 6.00
CA ILE A 43 -6.69 -2.83 4.84
C ILE A 43 -7.37 -4.19 4.84
N ARG A 44 -8.69 -4.19 4.98
CA ARG A 44 -9.50 -5.40 4.87
C ARG A 44 -9.56 -5.86 3.42
N ALA A 45 -9.22 -7.12 3.20
CA ALA A 45 -9.32 -7.76 1.91
C ALA A 45 -10.77 -8.21 1.64
N HIS A 46 -11.19 -8.21 0.38
CA HIS A 46 -12.51 -8.71 0.00
C HIS A 46 -12.63 -10.19 0.38
N GLN A 47 -13.81 -10.65 0.81
CA GLN A 47 -13.97 -12.04 1.30
C GLN A 47 -13.51 -13.12 0.28
N HIS A 48 -13.63 -12.85 -1.02
CA HIS A 48 -13.19 -13.74 -2.11
C HIS A 48 -11.76 -13.47 -2.61
N SER A 49 -10.99 -12.61 -1.96
CA SER A 49 -9.59 -12.33 -2.35
C SER A 49 -8.58 -13.30 -1.73
N ALA A 50 -9.01 -14.10 -0.74
CA ALA A 50 -8.16 -15.09 -0.10
C ALA A 50 -8.08 -16.37 -0.95
N GLY A 51 -6.91 -17.03 -0.93
CA GLY A 51 -6.69 -18.32 -1.58
C GLY A 51 -5.61 -18.33 -2.67
N ILE A 52 -5.08 -17.17 -3.04
CA ILE A 52 -3.89 -17.04 -3.90
C ILE A 52 -2.68 -16.76 -3.00
N ALA A 53 -1.58 -17.49 -3.23
CA ALA A 53 -0.33 -17.28 -2.50
C ALA A 53 0.27 -15.88 -2.79
N ASP A 54 1.13 -15.41 -1.88
CA ASP A 54 1.93 -14.19 -2.05
C ASP A 54 1.13 -12.90 -2.31
N GLN A 55 -0.09 -12.80 -1.78
CA GLN A 55 -0.94 -11.59 -1.86
C GLN A 55 -0.79 -10.66 -0.65
N ALA A 56 0.13 -10.95 0.28
CA ALA A 56 0.27 -10.24 1.54
C ALA A 56 -1.06 -10.15 2.32
N ILE A 57 -1.83 -11.23 2.35
CA ILE A 57 -3.10 -11.35 3.07
C ILE A 57 -2.95 -12.39 4.18
N SER A 58 -3.33 -12.03 5.41
CA SER A 58 -3.50 -12.98 6.51
C SER A 58 -4.79 -12.69 7.29
N LYS A 59 -5.21 -13.67 8.08
CA LYS A 59 -6.39 -13.55 8.94
C LYS A 59 -6.02 -12.78 10.21
N SER A 60 -6.57 -11.58 10.36
CA SER A 60 -6.46 -10.75 11.57
C SER A 60 -7.79 -10.72 12.33
N ALA A 61 -7.86 -9.93 13.41
CA ALA A 61 -9.12 -9.68 14.14
C ALA A 61 -10.24 -9.10 13.25
N GLY A 62 -9.91 -8.34 12.20
CA GLY A 62 -10.86 -7.76 11.24
C GLY A 62 -11.23 -8.68 10.07
N GLY A 63 -10.74 -9.92 10.07
CA GLY A 63 -10.82 -10.86 8.95
C GLY A 63 -9.57 -10.86 8.07
N ASN A 64 -9.70 -11.27 6.81
CA ASN A 64 -8.59 -11.31 5.86
C ASN A 64 -8.14 -9.87 5.55
N SER A 65 -6.83 -9.62 5.63
CA SER A 65 -6.30 -8.26 5.61
C SER A 65 -4.83 -8.20 5.24
N SER A 66 -4.43 -7.02 4.75
CA SER A 66 -3.06 -6.58 4.51
C SER A 66 -2.77 -5.34 5.34
N LYS A 67 -1.49 -4.96 5.46
CA LYS A 67 -1.07 -3.68 6.02
C LYS A 67 -0.20 -2.94 5.02
N ILE A 68 -0.42 -1.63 4.90
CA ILE A 68 0.51 -0.71 4.22
C ILE A 68 1.22 0.06 5.33
N HIS A 69 2.53 -0.08 5.40
CA HIS A 69 3.37 0.74 6.27
C HIS A 69 4.04 1.79 5.39
N LEU A 70 3.87 3.06 5.74
CA LEU A 70 4.34 4.19 4.95
C LEU A 70 5.26 5.05 5.82
N VAL A 71 6.38 5.46 5.22
CA VAL A 71 7.26 6.48 5.76
C VAL A 71 7.01 7.78 5.02
N VAL A 72 6.85 8.88 5.76
CA VAL A 72 6.65 10.23 5.20
C VAL A 72 7.55 11.26 5.88
N ASP A 73 7.81 12.37 5.20
CA ASP A 73 8.43 13.54 5.81
C ASP A 73 7.44 14.38 6.64
N SER A 74 7.93 15.46 7.25
CA SER A 74 7.11 16.42 8.02
C SER A 74 6.05 17.16 7.21
N ASN A 75 6.19 17.21 5.89
CA ASN A 75 5.21 17.81 4.97
C ASN A 75 4.22 16.78 4.40
N GLY A 76 4.36 15.50 4.76
CA GLY A 76 3.54 14.41 4.26
C GLY A 76 3.96 13.89 2.88
N ASN A 77 5.14 14.25 2.37
CA ASN A 77 5.65 13.65 1.15
C ASN A 77 6.04 12.19 1.41
N PRO A 78 5.63 11.25 0.56
CA PRO A 78 5.90 9.84 0.78
C PRO A 78 7.36 9.51 0.49
N ILE A 79 8.03 8.78 1.39
CA ILE A 79 9.43 8.37 1.22
C ILE A 79 9.50 6.94 0.69
N ASP A 80 8.94 6.00 1.44
CA ASP A 80 8.91 4.59 1.07
C ASP A 80 7.73 3.89 1.74
N PHE A 81 7.33 2.73 1.21
CA PHE A 81 6.30 1.92 1.80
C PHE A 81 6.56 0.43 1.62
N ILE A 82 6.05 -0.35 2.56
CA ILE A 82 6.02 -1.82 2.46
C ILE A 82 4.60 -2.32 2.65
N ILE A 83 4.25 -3.36 1.91
CA ILE A 83 3.00 -4.09 2.08
C ILE A 83 3.32 -5.40 2.76
N THR A 84 2.67 -5.66 3.90
CA THR A 84 2.81 -6.91 4.64
C THR A 84 1.45 -7.56 4.83
N ASP A 85 1.46 -8.81 5.30
CA ASP A 85 0.23 -9.43 5.77
C ASP A 85 -0.38 -8.66 6.95
N GLY A 86 -1.68 -8.88 7.17
CA GLY A 86 -2.49 -8.20 8.18
C GLY A 86 -2.12 -8.50 9.63
N THR A 87 -1.22 -9.44 9.88
CA THR A 87 -0.73 -9.84 11.21
C THR A 87 0.67 -9.32 11.49
N HIS A 88 1.46 -9.03 10.45
CA HIS A 88 2.80 -8.51 10.58
C HIS A 88 2.81 -7.14 11.27
N MET A 89 3.64 -6.98 12.29
CA MET A 89 3.91 -5.68 12.92
C MET A 89 5.18 -5.10 12.31
N MET A 90 5.22 -3.79 12.09
CA MET A 90 6.46 -3.12 11.74
C MET A 90 7.26 -2.95 13.03
N LEU A 91 8.36 -3.69 13.16
CA LEU A 91 9.37 -3.42 14.16
C LEU A 91 10.33 -2.40 13.53
N SER A 92 10.63 -1.30 14.23
CA SER A 92 11.72 -0.41 13.82
C SER A 92 13.01 -1.23 13.84
N ARG A 93 13.52 -1.60 12.67
CA ARG A 93 14.91 -2.06 12.58
C ARG A 93 15.77 -0.80 12.66
N THR A 94 16.25 -0.50 13.87
CA THR A 94 17.38 0.39 14.11
C THR A 94 18.64 -0.17 13.47
#